data_AF-T0LP21-F1
#
_entry.id   AF-T0LP21-F1
#
_cell.length_a   1.000
_cell.length_b   1.000
_cell.length_c   1.000
_cell.angle_alpha   90.00
_cell.angle_beta   90.00
_cell.angle_gamma   90.00
#
_symmetry.space_group_name_H-M   'P 1'
#
loop_
_entity.id
_entity.type
_entity.pdbx_description
1 polymer ?
#
loop_
_entity_poly.entity_id
_entity_poly.type
_entity_poly.pdbx_seq_one_letter_code
_entity_poly.pdbx_strand_id
1 'polypeptide(L)'
;MVEGLFYKDGKQYIILRGSDSPQSVSEEDLNHLDQWNSLRTEFEHKTGGENTMGFDYGPSMGGVIESILFRMYTNGERILSMSAYPRFKERIINISGEHVDNAILKIERFNGFHSASYSTLFCRSIEQSLKIKTAKSTNLTRVLMMEMERIASHLFVITRLCEGASQNIAAFHLNALRERVLRLISKAFGHRYFFGMNVIGGTSREIHIDHIAVEIRKVVEEFNDILKLLSSSRIFIDRIQRTCAIDRPWLCGPGPKGQQVRNTMPDYLIHIIRE
;
A
#
# COMPACT_ATOMS: atom_id res chain seq x y z
N MET A 1 -3.25 -18.90 -26.19
CA MET A 1 -3.12 -17.50 -25.75
C MET A 1 -4.53 -16.92 -25.65
N VAL A 2 -5.02 -16.72 -24.44
CA VAL A 2 -6.41 -16.32 -24.17
C VAL A 2 -6.54 -14.80 -24.19
N GLU A 3 -7.56 -14.26 -24.85
CA GLU A 3 -7.86 -12.84 -25.03
C GLU A 3 -9.11 -12.38 -24.23
N GLY A 4 -9.96 -13.29 -23.77
CA GLY A 4 -11.19 -12.92 -23.06
C GLY A 4 -11.88 -14.04 -22.30
N LEU A 5 -12.90 -13.68 -21.53
CA LEU A 5 -13.75 -14.58 -20.75
C LEU A 5 -15.21 -14.39 -21.16
N PHE A 6 -15.92 -15.49 -21.36
CA PHE A 6 -17.33 -15.49 -21.73
C PHE A 6 -18.13 -16.43 -20.83
N TYR A 7 -19.30 -16.01 -20.34
CA TYR A 7 -20.14 -16.83 -19.47
C TYR A 7 -21.49 -17.13 -20.12
N LYS A 8 -21.89 -18.41 -20.15
CA LYS A 8 -23.18 -18.84 -20.72
C LYS A 8 -23.65 -20.13 -20.08
N ASP A 9 -24.94 -20.26 -19.81
CA ASP A 9 -25.57 -21.49 -19.29
C ASP A 9 -24.88 -22.07 -18.03
N GLY A 10 -24.39 -21.20 -17.14
CA GLY A 10 -23.70 -21.63 -15.91
C GLY A 10 -22.25 -22.10 -16.12
N LYS A 11 -21.71 -21.99 -17.34
CA LYS A 11 -20.36 -22.44 -17.70
C LYS A 11 -19.48 -21.28 -18.16
N GLN A 12 -18.21 -21.35 -17.81
CA GLN A 12 -17.19 -20.38 -18.21
C GLN A 12 -16.51 -20.83 -19.51
N TYR A 13 -16.32 -19.88 -20.40
CA TYR A 13 -15.71 -20.02 -21.70
C TYR A 13 -14.53 -19.03 -21.83
N ILE A 14 -13.50 -19.40 -22.59
CA ILE A 14 -12.39 -18.51 -22.94
C ILE A 14 -12.52 -18.07 -24.40
N ILE A 15 -12.10 -16.85 -24.68
CA ILE A 15 -11.94 -16.35 -26.05
C ILE A 15 -10.46 -16.43 -26.37
N LEU A 16 -10.07 -17.24 -27.35
CA LEU A 16 -8.67 -17.32 -27.79
C LEU A 16 -8.31 -16.14 -28.70
N ARG A 17 -7.04 -15.75 -28.69
CA ARG A 17 -6.53 -14.65 -29.50
C ARG A 17 -6.79 -14.90 -31.00
N GLY A 18 -7.54 -14.01 -31.65
CA GLY A 18 -7.94 -14.16 -33.06
C GLY A 18 -9.15 -15.08 -33.31
N SER A 19 -9.87 -15.51 -32.28
CA SER A 19 -11.15 -16.23 -32.38
C SER A 19 -12.29 -15.33 -31.92
N ASP A 20 -13.37 -15.25 -32.71
CA ASP A 20 -14.63 -14.63 -32.29
C ASP A 20 -15.57 -15.61 -31.56
N SER A 21 -15.15 -16.87 -31.42
CA SER A 21 -15.94 -17.93 -30.81
C SER A 21 -15.41 -18.33 -29.42
N PRO A 22 -16.27 -18.34 -28.38
CA PRO A 22 -15.90 -18.79 -27.04
C PRO A 22 -15.78 -20.32 -26.97
N GLN A 23 -14.72 -20.83 -26.33
CA GLN A 23 -14.44 -22.26 -26.14
C GLN A 23 -14.63 -22.68 -24.68
N SER A 24 -15.15 -23.89 -24.42
CA SER A 24 -15.35 -24.41 -23.05
C SER A 24 -14.03 -24.69 -22.35
N VAL A 25 -13.98 -24.42 -21.05
CA VAL A 25 -12.71 -24.24 -20.31
C VAL A 25 -12.57 -25.28 -19.21
N SER A 26 -11.36 -25.81 -19.05
CA SER A 26 -10.92 -26.55 -17.86
C SER A 26 -10.23 -25.62 -16.86
N GLU A 27 -10.18 -25.97 -15.57
CA GLU A 27 -9.52 -25.12 -14.54
C GLU A 27 -8.07 -24.73 -14.88
N GLU A 28 -7.35 -25.58 -15.62
CA GLU A 28 -5.97 -25.32 -16.06
C GLU A 28 -5.86 -24.18 -17.07
N ASP A 29 -6.85 -24.02 -17.94
CA ASP A 29 -6.85 -23.01 -19.00
C ASP A 29 -6.98 -21.57 -18.44
N LEU A 30 -7.57 -21.42 -17.24
CA LEU A 30 -7.68 -20.14 -16.53
C LEU A 30 -6.33 -19.65 -15.98
N ASN A 31 -5.41 -20.57 -15.69
CA ASN A 31 -4.09 -20.24 -15.17
C ASN A 31 -3.15 -19.64 -16.24
N HIS A 32 -3.53 -19.72 -17.53
CA HIS A 32 -2.74 -19.27 -18.68
C HIS A 32 -3.33 -18.04 -19.38
N LEU A 33 -4.20 -17.30 -18.70
CA LEU A 33 -4.58 -15.96 -19.14
C LEU A 33 -3.30 -15.09 -19.10
N ASP A 34 -2.88 -14.55 -20.25
CA ASP A 34 -1.80 -13.55 -20.29
C ASP A 34 -2.36 -12.25 -19.68
N GLN A 35 -2.07 -12.04 -18.39
CA GLN A 35 -2.81 -11.14 -17.51
C GLN A 35 -2.19 -9.75 -17.34
N TRP A 36 -1.07 -9.41 -17.99
CA TRP A 36 -0.40 -8.15 -17.68
C TRP A 36 0.36 -7.55 -18.86
N ASN A 37 -0.18 -6.46 -19.43
CA ASN A 37 0.58 -5.54 -20.27
C ASN A 37 1.11 -4.39 -19.40
N SER A 38 2.36 -4.51 -18.96
CA SER A 38 3.04 -3.54 -18.08
C SER A 38 3.14 -2.12 -18.65
N LEU A 39 2.98 -1.95 -19.97
CA LEU A 39 3.16 -0.68 -20.67
C LEU A 39 1.86 0.13 -20.79
N ARG A 40 0.68 -0.51 -20.70
CA ARG A 40 -0.61 0.16 -20.92
C ARG A 40 -1.45 0.36 -19.67
N THR A 41 -1.11 -0.29 -18.55
CA THR A 41 -1.94 -0.26 -17.31
C THR A 41 -3.42 -0.59 -17.55
N GLU A 42 -3.72 -1.35 -18.60
CA GLU A 42 -5.07 -1.75 -18.97
C GLU A 42 -5.11 -3.27 -19.11
N PHE A 43 -6.14 -3.89 -18.50
CA PHE A 43 -6.49 -5.27 -18.78
C PHE A 43 -7.38 -5.27 -20.03
N GLU A 44 -6.80 -5.59 -21.19
CA GLU A 44 -7.56 -5.82 -22.43
C GLU A 44 -8.19 -7.22 -22.40
N HIS A 45 -9.13 -7.47 -21.48
CA HIS A 45 -9.93 -8.70 -21.48
C HIS A 45 -11.32 -8.41 -22.04
N LYS A 46 -11.65 -9.01 -23.20
CA LYS A 46 -13.03 -9.04 -23.71
C LYS A 46 -13.87 -9.88 -22.73
N THR A 47 -14.69 -9.22 -21.92
CA THR A 47 -15.58 -9.89 -20.96
C THR A 47 -17.01 -9.72 -21.42
N GLY A 48 -17.75 -10.82 -21.59
CA GLY A 48 -19.14 -10.80 -22.07
C GLY A 48 -19.89 -12.08 -21.72
N GLY A 49 -21.17 -12.16 -22.07
CA GLY A 49 -22.01 -13.33 -21.75
C GLY A 49 -23.30 -12.95 -21.05
N GLU A 50 -24.15 -13.96 -20.84
CA GLU A 50 -25.42 -13.77 -20.14
C GLU A 50 -25.18 -13.39 -18.67
N ASN A 51 -25.95 -12.43 -18.17
CA ASN A 51 -25.86 -11.91 -16.79
C ASN A 51 -24.50 -11.28 -16.42
N THR A 52 -23.69 -10.89 -17.40
CA THR A 52 -22.46 -10.13 -17.15
C THR A 52 -22.77 -8.63 -17.11
N MET A 53 -22.47 -7.99 -15.99
CA MET A 53 -22.66 -6.55 -15.80
C MET A 53 -21.31 -5.85 -15.58
N GLY A 54 -21.07 -4.80 -16.36
CA GLY A 54 -19.98 -3.87 -16.13
C GLY A 54 -20.35 -2.85 -15.05
N PHE A 55 -19.43 -2.61 -14.12
CA PHE A 55 -19.59 -1.61 -13.07
C PHE A 55 -18.25 -0.91 -12.81
N ASP A 56 -18.29 0.41 -12.83
CA ASP A 56 -17.15 1.30 -12.60
C ASP A 56 -17.17 1.76 -11.13
N TYR A 57 -16.08 1.55 -10.39
CA TYR A 57 -15.93 1.88 -8.97
C TYR A 57 -14.82 2.90 -8.75
N GLY A 58 -15.20 4.11 -8.34
CA GLY A 58 -14.30 5.27 -8.25
C GLY A 58 -14.43 6.22 -9.45
N PRO A 59 -13.59 7.25 -9.59
CA PRO A 59 -12.62 7.73 -8.58
C PRO A 59 -13.29 8.53 -7.44
N SER A 60 -14.57 8.91 -7.60
CA SER A 60 -15.31 9.77 -6.66
C SER A 60 -16.38 9.00 -5.87
N MET A 61 -16.08 7.76 -5.48
CA MET A 61 -16.96 6.91 -4.67
C MET A 61 -16.32 6.62 -3.31
N GLY A 62 -17.12 6.60 -2.24
CA GLY A 62 -16.64 6.62 -0.85
C GLY A 62 -15.89 5.38 -0.33
N GLY A 63 -15.57 4.38 -1.15
CA GLY A 63 -14.81 3.21 -0.71
C GLY A 63 -13.47 3.00 -1.40
N VAL A 64 -13.03 3.94 -2.25
CA VAL A 64 -11.62 4.03 -2.67
C VAL A 64 -10.98 5.23 -1.98
N ILE A 65 -9.81 5.01 -1.36
CA ILE A 65 -9.10 6.06 -0.60
C ILE A 65 -8.36 7.03 -1.52
N GLU A 66 -7.84 6.51 -2.64
CA GLU A 66 -7.17 7.32 -3.65
C GLU A 66 -8.00 7.49 -4.92
N SER A 67 -7.64 8.47 -5.73
CA SER A 67 -8.29 8.74 -7.02
C SER A 67 -7.92 7.66 -8.04
N ILE A 68 -8.53 6.49 -7.90
CA ILE A 68 -8.37 5.31 -8.75
C ILE A 68 -9.76 4.87 -9.20
N LEU A 69 -9.90 4.57 -10.48
CA LEU A 69 -11.10 3.92 -11.03
C LEU A 69 -10.82 2.44 -11.22
N PHE A 70 -11.67 1.59 -10.67
CA PHE A 70 -11.70 0.18 -10.99
C PHE A 70 -12.85 -0.10 -11.94
N ARG A 71 -12.55 -0.56 -13.15
CA ARG A 71 -13.56 -1.06 -14.09
C ARG A 71 -13.68 -2.56 -13.90
N MET A 72 -14.84 -3.00 -13.44
CA MET A 72 -15.09 -4.39 -13.11
C MET A 72 -16.19 -4.97 -14.00
N TYR A 73 -16.04 -6.25 -14.31
CA TYR A 73 -17.10 -7.07 -14.89
C TYR A 73 -17.47 -8.15 -13.89
N THR A 74 -18.77 -8.27 -13.63
CA THR A 74 -19.31 -9.15 -12.59
C THR A 74 -20.39 -10.05 -13.16
N ASN A 75 -20.57 -11.22 -12.56
CA ASN A 75 -21.74 -12.07 -12.72
C ASN A 75 -22.27 -12.38 -11.31
N GLY A 76 -23.36 -11.72 -10.94
CA GLY A 76 -23.80 -11.66 -9.54
C GLY A 76 -22.70 -11.08 -8.64
N GLU A 77 -22.32 -11.82 -7.60
CA GLU A 77 -21.28 -11.40 -6.64
C GLU A 77 -19.85 -11.70 -7.11
N ARG A 78 -19.68 -12.50 -8.17
CA ARG A 78 -18.36 -12.93 -8.64
C ARG A 78 -17.76 -11.88 -9.58
N ILE A 79 -16.56 -11.39 -9.26
CA ILE A 79 -15.75 -10.56 -10.15
C ILE A 79 -15.08 -11.47 -11.19
N LEU A 80 -15.35 -11.22 -12.47
CA LEU A 80 -14.78 -11.95 -13.60
C LEU A 80 -13.51 -11.30 -14.12
N SER A 81 -13.49 -9.96 -14.16
CA SER A 81 -12.36 -9.17 -14.63
C SER A 81 -12.37 -7.80 -13.95
N MET A 82 -11.19 -7.25 -13.70
CA MET A 82 -11.02 -5.92 -13.12
C MET A 82 -9.80 -5.24 -13.73
N SER A 83 -9.97 -4.00 -14.18
CA SER A 83 -8.86 -3.11 -14.52
C SER A 83 -8.81 -1.90 -13.61
N ALA A 84 -7.60 -1.46 -13.23
CA ALA A 84 -7.39 -0.30 -12.38
C ALA A 84 -6.78 0.84 -13.21
N TYR A 85 -7.41 2.02 -13.15
CA TYR A 85 -6.96 3.23 -13.81
C TYR A 85 -6.55 4.28 -12.75
N PRO A 86 -5.24 4.37 -12.41
CA PRO A 86 -4.75 5.21 -11.30
C PRO A 86 -4.38 6.64 -11.71
N ARG A 87 -4.66 7.06 -12.96
CA ARG A 87 -4.10 8.29 -13.54
C ARG A 87 -4.85 9.57 -13.20
N PHE A 88 -5.93 9.51 -12.40
CA PHE A 88 -6.70 10.70 -12.03
C PHE A 88 -5.91 11.73 -11.18
N LYS A 89 -4.80 11.32 -10.56
CA LYS A 89 -3.92 12.17 -9.75
C LYS A 89 -2.48 12.21 -10.28
N GLU A 90 -2.30 11.94 -11.57
CA GLU A 90 -1.01 11.99 -12.24
C GLU A 90 -0.43 13.41 -12.19
N ARG A 91 0.81 13.53 -11.74
CA ARG A 91 1.51 14.81 -11.59
C ARG A 91 2.97 14.66 -12.00
N ILE A 92 3.48 15.64 -12.75
CA ILE A 92 4.90 15.72 -13.11
C ILE A 92 5.56 16.68 -12.12
N ILE A 93 6.50 16.17 -11.33
CA ILE A 93 7.26 16.97 -10.38
C ILE A 93 8.67 17.14 -10.96
N ASN A 94 8.91 18.30 -11.55
CA ASN A 94 10.24 18.67 -12.04
C ASN A 94 11.04 19.37 -10.93
N ILE A 95 12.24 18.86 -10.70
CA ILE A 95 13.24 19.42 -9.76
C ILE A 95 14.57 19.74 -10.46
N SER A 96 14.67 19.49 -11.77
CA SER A 96 15.90 19.72 -12.52
C SER A 96 16.16 21.20 -12.68
N GLY A 97 17.41 21.63 -12.40
CA GLY A 97 17.81 23.03 -12.45
C GLY A 97 17.34 23.88 -11.27
N GLU A 98 16.65 23.29 -10.29
CA GLU A 98 16.24 24.00 -9.08
C GLU A 98 17.32 24.01 -8.02
N HIS A 99 17.32 25.08 -7.20
CA HIS A 99 18.10 25.08 -5.97
C HIS A 99 17.66 23.92 -5.07
N VAL A 100 18.61 23.28 -4.39
CA VAL A 100 18.35 22.05 -3.62
C VAL A 100 17.30 22.27 -2.53
N ASP A 101 17.28 23.45 -1.92
CA ASP A 101 16.27 23.83 -0.91
C ASP A 101 14.85 23.94 -1.47
N ASN A 102 14.69 24.24 -2.76
CA ASN A 102 13.37 24.22 -3.42
C ASN A 102 12.98 22.80 -3.82
N ALA A 103 13.95 22.02 -4.31
CA ALA A 103 13.72 20.63 -4.69
C ALA A 103 13.24 19.78 -3.51
N ILE A 104 13.87 19.92 -2.33
CA ILE A 104 13.49 19.16 -1.13
C ILE A 104 12.05 19.43 -0.70
N LEU A 105 11.57 20.68 -0.81
CA LEU A 105 10.17 21.03 -0.51
C LEU A 105 9.18 20.25 -1.39
N LYS A 106 9.51 20.05 -2.67
CA LYS A 106 8.68 19.27 -3.59
C LYS A 106 8.75 17.77 -3.27
N ILE A 107 9.94 17.26 -2.98
CA ILE A 107 10.15 15.85 -2.61
C ILE A 107 9.40 15.48 -1.34
N GLU A 108 9.42 16.32 -0.32
CA GLU A 108 8.67 16.10 0.92
C GLU A 108 7.17 15.96 0.69
N ARG A 109 6.64 16.66 -0.32
CA ARG A 109 5.22 16.65 -0.70
C ARG A 109 4.89 15.61 -1.77
N PHE A 110 5.89 14.83 -2.22
CA PHE A 110 5.67 13.76 -3.17
C PHE A 110 4.70 12.72 -2.61
N ASN A 111 4.91 12.30 -1.37
CA ASN A 111 3.99 11.45 -0.63
C ASN A 111 4.01 11.85 0.85
N GLY A 112 2.92 12.44 1.33
CA GLY A 112 2.83 12.93 2.70
C GLY A 112 2.94 11.84 3.76
N PHE A 113 2.52 10.60 3.46
CA PHE A 113 2.69 9.46 4.38
C PHE A 113 4.13 8.98 4.45
N HIS A 114 4.93 9.25 3.41
CA HIS A 114 6.29 8.72 3.25
C HIS A 114 7.36 9.81 3.12
N SER A 115 7.08 11.01 3.64
CA SER A 115 7.90 12.19 3.45
C SER A 115 9.31 12.06 4.04
N ALA A 116 9.47 11.43 5.21
CA ALA A 116 10.76 11.19 5.82
C ALA A 116 11.60 10.25 4.97
N SER A 117 11.00 9.20 4.42
CA SER A 117 11.69 8.26 3.53
C SER A 117 12.17 8.95 2.23
N TYR A 118 11.28 9.67 1.55
CA TYR A 118 11.62 10.37 0.30
C TYR A 118 12.66 11.49 0.50
N SER A 119 12.46 12.34 1.51
CA SER A 119 13.41 13.43 1.79
C SER A 119 14.77 12.90 2.25
N THR A 120 14.81 11.81 3.03
CA THR A 120 16.06 11.15 3.43
C THR A 120 16.79 10.56 2.24
N LEU A 121 16.08 9.86 1.34
CA LEU A 121 16.66 9.32 0.11
C LEU A 121 17.27 10.43 -0.74
N PHE A 122 16.54 11.52 -0.94
CA PHE A 122 16.99 12.67 -1.71
C PHE A 122 18.25 13.31 -1.12
N CYS A 123 18.22 13.64 0.18
CA CYS A 123 19.38 14.23 0.86
C CYS A 123 20.60 13.31 0.80
N ARG A 124 20.42 12.01 1.09
CA ARG A 124 21.53 11.04 1.06
C ARG A 124 22.13 10.90 -0.34
N SER A 125 21.31 10.94 -1.39
CA SER A 125 21.79 10.83 -2.77
C SER A 125 22.69 11.99 -3.15
N ILE A 126 22.31 13.21 -2.73
CA ILE A 126 23.13 14.42 -2.93
C ILE A 126 24.39 14.38 -2.07
N GLU A 127 24.25 14.06 -0.78
CA GLU A 127 25.38 13.95 0.16
C GLU A 127 26.43 12.94 -0.32
N GLN A 128 25.99 11.78 -0.84
CA GLN A 128 26.89 10.77 -1.41
C GLN A 128 27.60 11.29 -2.66
N SER A 129 26.87 11.96 -3.56
CA SER A 129 27.43 12.52 -4.79
C SER A 129 28.46 13.61 -4.51
N LEU A 130 28.24 14.43 -3.47
CA LEU A 130 29.12 15.51 -3.03
C LEU A 130 30.15 15.06 -1.97
N LYS A 131 30.17 13.78 -1.60
CA LYS A 131 31.04 13.21 -0.55
C LYS A 131 30.93 13.93 0.81
N ILE A 132 29.75 14.46 1.12
CA ILE A 132 29.45 15.12 2.41
C ILE A 132 29.31 14.04 3.48
N LYS A 133 30.09 14.16 4.57
CA LYS A 133 29.99 13.28 5.73
C LYS A 133 28.97 13.86 6.73
N THR A 134 27.89 13.12 6.97
CA THR A 134 26.90 13.46 7.99
C THR A 134 27.29 12.93 9.36
N ALA A 135 26.92 13.65 10.42
CA ALA A 135 27.17 13.19 11.79
C ALA A 135 26.39 11.89 12.09
N LYS A 136 26.91 11.08 13.03
CA LYS A 136 26.22 9.86 13.48
C LYS A 136 24.82 10.18 14.04
N SER A 137 24.69 11.28 14.78
CA SER A 137 23.42 11.76 15.32
C SER A 137 22.40 12.05 14.22
N THR A 138 22.79 12.73 13.13
CA THR A 138 21.94 12.98 11.96
C THR A 138 21.39 11.69 11.36
N ASN A 139 22.25 10.68 11.18
CA ASN A 139 21.82 9.40 10.61
C ASN A 139 20.84 8.67 11.54
N LEU A 140 21.07 8.71 12.86
CA LEU A 140 20.16 8.14 13.85
C LEU A 140 18.80 8.86 13.85
N THR A 141 18.78 10.18 13.76
CA THR A 141 17.54 10.97 13.64
C THR A 141 16.75 10.57 12.39
N ARG A 142 17.42 10.44 11.23
CA ARG A 142 16.76 10.01 9.98
C ARG A 142 16.20 8.60 10.06
N VAL A 143 16.92 7.66 10.69
CA VAL A 143 16.40 6.31 10.96
C VAL A 143 15.16 6.39 11.83
N LEU A 144 15.20 7.14 12.94
CA LEU A 144 14.05 7.32 13.81
C LEU A 144 12.84 7.92 13.07
N MET A 145 13.06 8.91 12.20
CA MET A 145 11.99 9.49 11.37
C MET A 145 11.33 8.42 10.48
N MET A 146 12.12 7.62 9.76
CA MET A 146 11.62 6.55 8.89
C MET A 146 10.90 5.45 9.69
N GLU A 147 11.39 5.09 10.88
CA GLU A 147 10.73 4.11 11.73
C GLU A 147 9.40 4.61 12.31
N MET A 148 9.34 5.87 12.74
CA MET A 148 8.11 6.51 13.21
C MET A 148 7.07 6.62 12.08
N GLU A 149 7.52 6.94 10.87
CA GLU A 149 6.72 6.92 9.65
C GLU A 149 6.18 5.52 9.34
N ARG A 150 7.03 4.49 9.47
CA ARG A 150 6.67 3.08 9.27
C ARG A 150 5.60 2.63 10.26
N ILE A 151 5.75 2.96 11.56
CA ILE A 151 4.74 2.66 12.59
C ILE A 151 3.40 3.30 12.24
N ALA A 152 3.38 4.60 11.93
CA ALA A 152 2.14 5.31 11.58
C ALA A 152 1.47 4.73 10.32
N SER A 153 2.28 4.29 9.35
CA SER A 153 1.83 3.65 8.11
C SER A 153 1.25 2.26 8.37
N HIS A 154 1.89 1.43 9.19
CA HIS A 154 1.37 0.11 9.55
C HIS A 154 0.06 0.20 10.34
N LEU A 155 -0.03 1.10 11.32
CA LEU A 155 -1.29 1.33 12.04
C LEU A 155 -2.42 1.71 11.09
N PHE A 156 -2.14 2.55 10.09
CA PHE A 156 -3.12 2.88 9.05
C PHE A 156 -3.56 1.65 8.25
N VAL A 157 -2.62 0.86 7.74
CA VAL A 157 -2.91 -0.34 6.95
C VAL A 157 -3.74 -1.34 7.75
N ILE A 158 -3.36 -1.63 9.00
CA ILE A 158 -4.11 -2.55 9.87
C ILE A 158 -5.52 -2.01 10.17
N THR A 159 -5.64 -0.70 10.35
CA THR A 159 -6.96 -0.07 10.49
C THR A 159 -7.84 -0.32 9.25
N ARG A 160 -7.29 -0.16 8.04
CA ARG A 160 -8.04 -0.40 6.79
C ARG A 160 -8.43 -1.87 6.65
N LEU A 161 -7.56 -2.79 7.06
CA LEU A 161 -7.88 -4.22 7.12
C LEU A 161 -9.07 -4.48 8.06
N CYS A 162 -9.09 -3.84 9.24
CA CYS A 162 -10.21 -3.96 10.17
C CYS A 162 -11.52 -3.43 9.57
N GLU A 163 -11.50 -2.29 8.89
CA GLU A 163 -12.70 -1.75 8.22
C GLU A 163 -13.22 -2.68 7.11
N GLY A 164 -12.33 -3.23 6.29
CA GLY A 164 -12.70 -4.22 5.25
C GLY A 164 -13.30 -5.50 5.82
N ALA A 165 -12.89 -5.88 7.03
CA ALA A 165 -13.46 -7.00 7.79
C ALA A 165 -14.61 -6.59 8.74
N SER A 166 -15.14 -5.36 8.58
CA SER A 166 -16.25 -4.81 9.37
C SER A 166 -16.00 -4.76 10.90
N GLN A 167 -14.75 -4.68 11.34
CA GLN A 167 -14.33 -4.53 12.73
C GLN A 167 -14.15 -3.05 13.11
N ASN A 168 -15.25 -2.28 13.08
CA ASN A 168 -15.21 -0.82 13.21
C ASN A 168 -14.66 -0.34 14.56
N ILE A 169 -14.99 -1.02 15.66
CA ILE A 169 -14.50 -0.65 17.00
C ILE A 169 -12.96 -0.74 17.05
N ALA A 170 -12.40 -1.87 16.60
CA ALA A 170 -10.95 -2.04 16.53
C ALA A 170 -10.30 -1.01 15.59
N ALA A 171 -10.94 -0.71 14.45
CA ALA A 171 -10.48 0.33 13.55
C ALA A 171 -10.42 1.72 14.23
N PHE A 172 -11.40 2.10 15.04
CA PHE A 172 -11.36 3.37 15.79
C PHE A 172 -10.22 3.42 16.80
N HIS A 173 -9.98 2.34 17.55
CA HIS A 173 -8.85 2.27 18.48
C HIS A 173 -7.49 2.36 17.76
N LEU A 174 -7.31 1.64 16.65
CA LEU A 174 -6.09 1.71 15.85
C LEU A 174 -5.86 3.10 15.24
N ASN A 175 -6.93 3.78 14.78
CA ASN A 175 -6.84 5.16 14.33
C ASN A 175 -6.45 6.11 15.47
N ALA A 176 -6.97 5.91 16.69
CA ALA A 176 -6.57 6.71 17.85
C ALA A 176 -5.08 6.50 18.21
N LEU A 177 -4.58 5.27 18.13
CA LEU A 177 -3.15 4.98 18.27
C LEU A 177 -2.32 5.68 17.20
N ARG A 178 -2.75 5.61 15.94
CA ARG A 178 -2.09 6.31 14.83
C ARG A 178 -2.05 7.82 15.07
N GLU A 179 -3.15 8.41 15.54
CA GLU A 179 -3.22 9.84 15.89
C GLU A 179 -2.22 10.20 17.00
N ARG A 180 -2.09 9.37 18.04
CA ARG A 180 -1.10 9.58 19.11
C ARG A 180 0.33 9.58 18.56
N VAL A 181 0.66 8.63 17.68
CA VAL A 181 1.97 8.59 17.00
C VAL A 181 2.19 9.86 16.17
N LEU A 182 1.20 10.29 15.38
CA LEU A 182 1.30 11.49 14.55
C LEU A 182 1.42 12.79 15.36
N ARG A 183 0.78 12.88 16.53
CA ARG A 183 0.96 13.98 17.48
C ARG A 183 2.34 13.98 18.11
N LEU A 184 2.84 12.80 18.48
CA LEU A 184 4.21 12.65 18.98
C LEU A 184 5.23 13.10 17.93
N ILE A 185 5.05 12.70 16.66
CA ILE A 185 5.85 13.18 15.54
C ILE A 185 5.79 14.71 15.44
N SER A 186 4.58 15.28 15.45
CA SER A 186 4.40 16.73 15.36
C SER A 186 5.13 17.48 16.49
N LYS A 187 5.09 16.96 17.72
CA LYS A 187 5.75 17.57 18.88
C LYS A 187 7.27 17.45 18.80
N ALA A 188 7.79 16.30 18.39
CA ALA A 188 9.23 16.05 18.36
C ALA A 188 9.94 16.66 17.14
N PHE A 189 9.28 16.66 15.97
CA PHE A 189 9.90 17.06 14.70
C PHE A 189 9.35 18.38 14.15
N GLY A 190 8.34 18.97 14.80
CA GLY A 190 7.75 20.25 14.42
C GLY A 190 6.70 20.18 13.31
N HIS A 191 6.54 19.03 12.65
CA HIS A 191 5.50 18.81 11.66
C HIS A 191 5.02 17.36 11.69
N ARG A 192 3.70 17.16 11.54
CA ARG A 192 3.04 15.84 11.58
C ARG A 192 3.56 14.83 10.55
N TYR A 193 4.12 15.34 9.45
CA TYR A 193 4.68 14.58 8.33
C TYR A 193 6.17 14.89 8.09
N PHE A 194 6.89 15.38 9.10
CA PHE A 194 8.34 15.66 9.00
C PHE A 194 8.78 16.74 7.98
N PHE A 195 7.86 17.50 7.40
CA PHE A 195 8.20 18.57 6.46
C PHE A 195 9.16 19.58 7.10
N GLY A 196 10.22 19.91 6.36
CA GLY A 196 11.29 20.81 6.77
C GLY A 196 12.25 20.21 7.81
N MET A 197 12.19 18.91 8.10
CA MET A 197 13.09 18.26 9.06
C MET A 197 14.45 17.91 8.45
N ASN A 198 14.44 17.37 7.23
CA ASN A 198 15.66 17.00 6.52
C ASN A 198 16.26 18.21 5.81
N VAL A 199 17.59 18.32 5.87
CA VAL A 199 18.39 19.27 5.08
C VAL A 199 19.65 18.57 4.58
N ILE A 200 20.28 19.09 3.54
CA ILE A 200 21.55 18.53 3.06
C ILE A 200 22.62 18.64 4.14
N GLY A 201 23.26 17.52 4.45
CA GLY A 201 24.30 17.43 5.47
C GLY A 201 23.78 17.26 6.91
N GLY A 202 22.46 17.30 7.14
CA GLY A 202 21.93 17.41 8.51
C GLY A 202 20.43 17.22 8.67
N THR A 203 19.96 17.71 9.83
CA THR A 203 18.55 17.92 10.16
C THR A 203 18.38 19.36 10.62
N SER A 204 17.21 19.97 10.37
CA SER A 204 16.97 21.39 10.68
C SER A 204 16.90 21.71 12.17
N ARG A 205 16.76 20.68 13.01
CA ARG A 205 16.71 20.77 14.47
C ARG A 205 17.29 19.52 15.11
N GLU A 206 17.69 19.65 16.37
CA GLU A 206 18.03 18.53 17.24
C GLU A 206 16.76 17.96 17.89
N ILE A 207 16.78 16.68 18.25
CA ILE A 207 15.64 16.00 18.88
C ILE A 207 16.07 15.22 20.12
N HIS A 208 15.17 15.13 21.10
CA HIS A 208 15.34 14.31 22.29
C HIS A 208 14.49 13.04 22.19
N ILE A 209 15.15 11.88 22.26
CA ILE A 209 14.53 10.58 21.94
C ILE A 209 13.79 9.98 23.15
N ASP A 210 14.18 10.33 24.38
CA ASP A 210 13.69 9.65 25.59
C ASP A 210 12.17 9.69 25.73
N HIS A 211 11.55 10.84 25.46
CA HIS A 211 10.09 10.99 25.48
C HIS A 211 9.40 10.18 24.37
N ILE A 212 10.06 10.02 23.21
CA ILE A 212 9.50 9.24 22.09
C ILE A 212 9.44 7.76 22.46
N ALA A 213 10.52 7.23 23.03
CA ALA A 213 10.60 5.82 23.40
C ALA A 213 9.52 5.43 24.43
N VAL A 214 9.30 6.27 25.45
CA VAL A 214 8.28 6.03 26.49
C VAL A 214 6.87 6.00 25.90
N GLU A 215 6.53 6.95 25.04
CA GLU A 215 5.20 7.02 24.43
C GLU A 215 4.95 5.91 23.42
N ILE A 216 5.96 5.50 22.65
CA ILE A 216 5.84 4.38 21.73
C ILE A 216 5.64 3.06 22.47
N ARG A 217 6.27 2.83 23.62
CA ARG A 217 6.01 1.63 24.44
C ARG A 217 4.53 1.51 24.83
N LYS A 218 3.91 2.61 25.27
CA LYS A 218 2.48 2.65 25.58
C LYS A 218 1.61 2.34 24.36
N VAL A 219 2.00 2.83 23.18
CA VAL A 219 1.30 2.52 21.91
C VAL A 219 1.41 1.03 21.58
N VAL A 220 2.58 0.43 21.77
CA VAL A 220 2.82 -1.00 21.53
C VAL A 220 2.00 -1.88 22.47
N GLU A 221 1.96 -1.55 23.76
CA GLU A 221 1.15 -2.28 24.75
C GLU A 221 -0.33 -2.30 24.36
N GLU A 222 -0.91 -1.13 24.07
CA GLU A 222 -2.33 -1.04 23.68
C GLU A 222 -2.60 -1.68 22.31
N PHE A 223 -1.67 -1.55 21.36
CA PHE A 223 -1.74 -2.24 20.08
C PHE A 223 -1.80 -3.77 20.26
N ASN A 224 -0.95 -4.31 21.14
CA ASN A 224 -0.91 -5.75 21.42
C ASN A 224 -2.22 -6.25 22.03
N ASP A 225 -2.87 -5.46 22.88
CA ASP A 225 -4.16 -5.83 23.46
C ASP A 225 -5.28 -5.83 22.40
N ILE A 226 -5.29 -4.84 21.51
CA ILE A 226 -6.22 -4.82 20.35
C ILE A 226 -5.96 -6.04 19.45
N LEU A 227 -4.69 -6.35 19.18
CA LEU A 227 -4.31 -7.46 18.31
C LEU A 227 -4.72 -8.81 18.89
N LYS A 228 -4.59 -9.02 20.21
CA LYS A 228 -5.07 -10.25 20.87
C LYS A 228 -6.58 -10.42 20.67
N LEU A 229 -7.35 -9.35 20.86
CA LEU A 229 -8.80 -9.37 20.66
C LEU A 229 -9.17 -9.68 19.21
N LEU A 230 -8.53 -9.00 18.25
CA LEU A 230 -8.73 -9.25 16.81
C LEU A 230 -8.40 -10.69 16.42
N SER A 231 -7.28 -11.22 16.91
CA SER A 231 -6.83 -12.59 16.60
C SER A 231 -7.75 -13.67 17.17
N SER A 232 -8.51 -13.35 18.22
CA SER A 232 -9.54 -14.24 18.78
C SER A 232 -10.88 -14.19 18.03
N SER A 233 -11.08 -13.17 17.17
CA SER A 233 -12.34 -12.98 16.44
C SER A 233 -12.40 -13.87 15.21
N ARG A 234 -13.30 -14.87 15.23
CA ARG A 234 -13.54 -15.75 14.07
C ARG A 234 -13.98 -14.99 12.82
N ILE A 235 -14.82 -13.95 12.98
CA ILE A 235 -15.32 -13.13 11.88
C ILE A 235 -14.16 -12.40 11.19
N PHE A 236 -13.26 -11.82 11.98
CA PHE A 236 -12.11 -11.11 11.45
C PHE A 236 -11.19 -12.06 10.68
N ILE A 237 -10.88 -13.22 11.26
CA ILE A 237 -10.02 -14.22 10.63
C ILE A 237 -10.65 -14.76 9.34
N ASP A 238 -11.92 -15.13 9.35
CA ASP A 238 -12.61 -15.67 8.16
C ASP A 238 -12.62 -14.70 6.97
N ARG A 239 -12.76 -13.40 7.24
CA ARG A 239 -12.77 -12.34 6.20
C ARG A 239 -11.40 -12.06 5.59
N ILE A 240 -10.32 -12.41 6.29
CA ILE A 240 -8.93 -12.17 5.84
C ILE A 240 -8.33 -13.45 5.28
N GLN A 241 -8.62 -14.58 5.91
CA GLN A 241 -8.07 -15.87 5.55
C GLN A 241 -8.58 -16.26 4.16
N ARG A 242 -7.64 -16.49 3.22
CA ARG A 242 -7.88 -16.81 1.79
C ARG A 242 -8.34 -15.65 0.89
N THR A 243 -8.57 -14.46 1.43
CA THR A 243 -8.84 -13.28 0.60
C THR A 243 -7.58 -12.86 -0.14
N CYS A 244 -7.67 -12.68 -1.46
CA CYS A 244 -6.55 -12.31 -2.33
C CYS A 244 -5.31 -13.21 -2.15
N ALA A 245 -5.51 -14.53 -2.09
CA ALA A 245 -4.39 -15.49 -2.06
C ALA A 245 -3.54 -15.33 -3.34
N ILE A 246 -2.22 -15.17 -3.15
CA ILE A 246 -1.25 -15.01 -4.25
C ILE A 246 -0.29 -16.20 -4.20
N ASP A 247 -0.12 -16.88 -5.32
CA ASP A 247 0.85 -17.97 -5.44
C ASP A 247 2.29 -17.44 -5.47
N ARG A 248 3.22 -18.24 -4.91
CA ARG A 248 4.63 -17.86 -4.75
C ARG A 248 5.31 -17.32 -6.01
N PRO A 249 5.08 -17.85 -7.23
CA PRO A 249 5.69 -17.31 -8.45
C PRO A 249 5.33 -15.84 -8.72
N TRP A 250 4.15 -15.40 -8.30
CA TRP A 250 3.65 -14.03 -8.51
C TRP A 250 4.14 -13.03 -7.45
N LEU A 251 4.75 -13.51 -6.36
CA LEU A 251 5.39 -12.66 -5.34
C LEU A 251 6.70 -12.00 -5.81
N CYS A 252 7.18 -12.28 -7.02
CA CYS A 252 8.44 -11.75 -7.56
C CYS A 252 8.29 -10.54 -8.51
N GLY A 253 7.07 -10.03 -8.71
CA GLY A 253 6.80 -8.84 -9.53
C GLY A 253 7.36 -7.52 -8.96
N PRO A 254 7.31 -6.40 -9.71
CA PRO A 254 7.81 -5.10 -9.26
C PRO A 254 7.03 -4.48 -8.07
N GLY A 255 5.80 -4.92 -7.80
CA GLY A 255 4.96 -4.49 -6.67
C GLY A 255 5.29 -5.14 -5.32
N PRO A 256 5.51 -6.47 -5.22
CA PRO A 256 5.76 -7.14 -3.94
C PRO A 256 7.18 -7.02 -3.36
N LYS A 257 8.11 -6.23 -3.94
CA LYS A 257 9.54 -6.22 -3.54
C LYS A 257 9.86 -5.69 -2.12
N GLY A 258 8.88 -5.24 -1.34
CA GLY A 258 9.00 -4.96 0.09
C GLY A 258 8.07 -5.85 0.93
N GLN A 259 8.55 -6.31 2.09
CA GLN A 259 7.94 -7.16 3.15
C GLN A 259 7.14 -8.43 2.71
N GLN A 260 6.39 -8.39 1.61
CA GLN A 260 5.61 -9.50 1.02
C GLN A 260 6.47 -10.59 0.37
N VAL A 261 7.69 -10.31 -0.10
CA VAL A 261 8.57 -11.36 -0.67
C VAL A 261 9.00 -12.39 0.37
N ARG A 262 9.00 -12.05 1.66
CA ARG A 262 9.57 -12.96 2.67
C ARG A 262 8.63 -14.01 3.20
N ASN A 263 7.30 -13.85 3.13
CA ASN A 263 6.39 -14.72 3.89
C ASN A 263 4.97 -14.76 3.33
N THR A 264 4.45 -15.96 3.12
CA THR A 264 3.04 -16.25 2.81
C THR A 264 2.11 -15.69 3.89
N MET A 265 0.93 -15.17 3.53
CA MET A 265 0.00 -14.45 4.43
C MET A 265 -0.26 -15.02 5.85
N PRO A 266 -0.25 -16.34 6.15
CA PRO A 266 -0.32 -16.80 7.54
C PRO A 266 0.88 -16.37 8.40
N ASP A 267 2.06 -16.16 7.81
CA ASP A 267 3.29 -15.79 8.53
C ASP A 267 3.40 -14.28 8.79
N TYR A 268 2.61 -13.45 8.10
CA TYR A 268 2.61 -11.99 8.29
C TYR A 268 2.01 -11.59 9.65
N LEU A 269 0.99 -12.31 10.11
CA LEU A 269 0.46 -12.15 11.47
C LEU A 269 1.45 -12.68 12.52
N ILE A 270 2.16 -13.78 12.23
CA ILE A 270 3.08 -14.43 13.18
C ILE A 270 4.39 -13.65 13.37
N HIS A 271 4.89 -12.93 12.35
CA HIS A 271 6.11 -12.12 12.50
C HIS A 271 5.88 -10.78 13.22
N ILE A 272 4.70 -10.17 13.12
CA ILE A 272 4.33 -9.02 13.97
C ILE A 272 4.17 -9.44 15.45
N ILE A 273 3.95 -10.73 15.71
CA ILE A 273 3.80 -11.31 17.06
C ILE A 273 5.16 -11.68 17.70
N ARG A 274 6.28 -11.64 16.95
CA ARG A 274 7.59 -12.16 17.42
C ARG A 274 8.78 -11.19 17.39
N GLU A 275 8.63 -9.94 16.97
CA GLU A 275 9.62 -8.87 17.16
C GLU A 275 9.08 -7.76 18.07
#